data_AF-A0A090QIU2-F1
#
_entry.id   AF-A0A090QIU2-F1
#
_cell.length_a   1.000
_cell.length_b   1.000
_cell.length_c   1.000
_cell.angle_alpha   90.00
_cell.angle_beta   90.00
_cell.angle_gamma   90.00
#
_symmetry.space_group_name_H-M   'P 1'
#
loop_
_entity.id
_entity.type
_entity.pdbx_description
1 polymer ?
#
loop_
_entity_poly.entity_id
_entity_poly.type
_entity_poly.pdbx_seq_one_letter_code
_entity_poly.pdbx_strand_id
1 'polypeptide(L)'
;MIEPGEWIVHGTSSDSPDEAKKDMIHSAELIGANAIVELEYYKTTGSKPGQGKGIYYYTIHNYRGRVMTVAKRHSRGTYRADDLQGLNQRANTLKHAMLEKTAQSKKKRNAIWLAVLAGLGGCWVSLPFLYLCLLVPAFLTVLIIFGCSQDFDSCYNRPNHSPLNSHTT
;
A
#
# COMPACT_ATOMS: atom_id res chain seq x y z
N MET A 1 18.87 25.45 -5.19
CA MET A 1 17.54 25.29 -5.79
C MET A 1 16.76 24.33 -4.91
N ILE A 2 15.48 24.59 -4.73
CA ILE A 2 14.56 23.77 -3.95
C ILE A 2 13.34 23.51 -4.84
N GLU A 3 13.02 22.24 -5.09
CA GLU A 3 11.76 21.82 -5.73
C GLU A 3 10.91 21.11 -4.66
N PRO A 4 9.84 21.73 -4.16
CA PRO A 4 8.92 21.08 -3.23
C PRO A 4 8.10 20.03 -3.97
N GLY A 5 8.02 18.82 -3.42
CA GLY A 5 7.09 17.80 -3.89
C GLY A 5 5.69 18.02 -3.32
N GLU A 6 4.68 17.74 -4.12
CA GLU A 6 3.27 17.74 -3.66
C GLU A 6 2.91 16.47 -2.88
N TRP A 7 3.85 15.52 -2.80
CA TRP A 7 3.64 14.18 -2.27
C TRP A 7 4.06 14.07 -0.81
N ILE A 8 3.23 13.38 -0.03
CA ILE A 8 3.54 12.97 1.33
C ILE A 8 3.87 11.48 1.28
N VAL A 9 5.07 11.13 1.74
CA VAL A 9 5.48 9.74 1.91
C VAL A 9 5.13 9.29 3.32
N HIS A 10 4.77 8.02 3.42
CA HIS A 10 4.44 7.36 4.67
C HIS A 10 5.37 6.16 4.85
N GLY A 11 5.78 5.92 6.09
CA GLY A 11 6.42 4.68 6.49
C GLY A 11 5.73 4.11 7.71
N THR A 12 5.51 2.80 7.72
CA THR A 12 4.73 2.14 8.79
C THR A 12 5.37 0.82 9.20
N SER A 13 5.47 0.58 10.51
CA SER A 13 5.97 -0.69 11.04
C SER A 13 5.37 -0.97 12.41
N SER A 14 5.02 -2.23 12.66
CA SER A 14 4.65 -2.73 13.99
C SER A 14 5.86 -3.07 14.87
N ASP A 15 7.04 -3.17 14.27
CA ASP A 15 8.18 -3.82 14.89
C ASP A 15 9.07 -2.80 15.62
N SER A 16 9.34 -1.67 14.97
CA SER A 16 10.09 -0.58 15.58
C SER A 16 9.85 0.78 14.89
N PRO A 17 10.12 1.89 15.59
CA PRO A 17 10.15 3.22 14.96
C PRO A 17 11.21 3.31 13.85
N ASP A 18 12.36 2.63 14.02
CA ASP A 18 13.46 2.73 13.06
C ASP A 18 13.12 2.05 11.73
N GLU A 19 12.43 0.91 11.77
CA GLU A 19 11.93 0.25 10.57
C GLU A 19 10.85 1.11 9.87
N ALA A 20 9.94 1.73 10.63
CA ALA A 20 8.96 2.66 10.04
C ALA A 20 9.64 3.88 9.38
N LYS A 21 10.72 4.40 9.97
CA LYS A 21 11.50 5.49 9.40
C LYS A 21 12.24 5.06 8.14
N LYS A 22 12.85 3.87 8.15
CA LYS A 22 13.55 3.30 7.00
C LYS A 22 12.62 3.05 5.83
N ASP A 23 11.42 2.54 6.08
CA ASP A 23 10.36 2.35 5.09
C ASP A 23 9.94 3.67 4.42
N MET A 24 9.80 4.75 5.20
CA MET A 24 9.52 6.09 4.67
C MET A 24 10.67 6.61 3.80
N ILE A 25 11.92 6.47 4.24
CA ILE A 25 13.11 6.90 3.47
C ILE A 25 13.18 6.14 2.15
N HIS A 26 12.99 4.82 2.19
CA HIS A 26 12.96 3.98 1.00
C HIS A 26 11.88 4.44 0.01
N SER A 27 10.67 4.74 0.51
CA SER A 27 9.58 5.27 -0.31
C SER A 27 9.93 6.62 -0.96
N ALA A 28 10.63 7.50 -0.26
CA ALA A 28 11.09 8.77 -0.80
C ALA A 28 12.17 8.58 -1.89
N GLU A 29 13.11 7.67 -1.67
CA GLU A 29 14.15 7.33 -2.65
C GLU A 29 13.56 6.74 -3.95
N LEU A 30 12.52 5.91 -3.85
CA LEU A 30 11.82 5.36 -5.02
C LEU A 30 11.18 6.44 -5.91
N ILE A 31 10.77 7.57 -5.31
CA ILE A 31 10.22 8.72 -6.03
C ILE A 31 11.34 9.63 -6.59
N GLY A 32 12.59 9.37 -6.19
CA GLY A 32 13.76 10.17 -6.56
C GLY A 32 13.88 11.46 -5.74
N ALA A 33 13.30 11.49 -4.54
CA ALA A 33 13.50 12.58 -3.59
C ALA A 33 14.85 12.44 -2.89
N ASN A 34 15.46 13.56 -2.52
CA ASN A 34 16.73 13.57 -1.76
C ASN A 34 16.61 14.20 -0.38
N ALA A 35 15.44 14.78 -0.06
CA ALA A 35 15.14 15.37 1.22
C ALA A 35 13.67 15.09 1.58
N ILE A 36 13.41 15.03 2.88
CA ILE A 36 12.06 14.96 3.45
C ILE A 36 11.94 16.11 4.44
N VAL A 37 10.89 16.90 4.32
CA VAL A 37 10.55 18.03 5.21
C VAL A 37 9.21 17.76 5.88
N GLU A 38 8.86 18.54 6.90
CA GLU A 38 7.60 18.36 7.64
C GLU A 38 7.45 16.93 8.20
N LEU A 39 8.55 16.37 8.72
CA LEU A 39 8.55 15.03 9.28
C LEU A 39 7.72 14.98 10.57
N GLU A 40 6.74 14.09 10.59
CA GLU A 40 5.90 13.84 11.75
C GLU A 40 5.92 12.36 12.11
N TYR A 41 6.07 12.10 13.41
CA TYR A 41 5.97 10.78 14.00
C TYR A 41 4.67 10.65 14.78
N TYR A 42 3.93 9.57 14.53
CA TYR A 42 2.70 9.27 15.26
C TYR A 42 2.51 7.77 15.46
N LYS A 43 1.74 7.42 16.49
CA LYS A 43 1.43 6.04 16.86
C LYS A 43 -0.02 5.74 16.58
N THR A 44 -0.29 4.57 16.00
CA THR A 44 -1.63 4.02 15.89
C THR A 44 -1.68 2.65 16.56
N THR A 45 -2.88 2.15 16.84
CA THR A 45 -3.06 0.84 17.48
C THR A 45 -3.55 -0.16 16.44
N GLY A 46 -2.83 -1.27 16.29
CA GLY A 46 -3.27 -2.43 15.54
C GLY A 46 -3.90 -3.47 16.46
N SER A 47 -4.77 -4.31 15.91
CA SER A 47 -5.39 -5.42 16.64
C SER A 47 -5.33 -6.69 15.81
N LYS A 48 -4.89 -7.79 16.42
CA LYS A 48 -4.88 -9.14 15.80
C LYS A 48 -5.62 -10.15 16.67
N PRO A 49 -6.34 -11.12 16.09
CA PRO A 49 -6.90 -12.23 16.86
C PRO A 49 -5.75 -13.04 17.47
N GLY A 50 -5.76 -13.24 18.78
CA GLY A 50 -4.83 -14.14 19.45
C GLY A 50 -5.22 -15.61 19.24
N GLN A 51 -4.26 -16.52 19.24
CA GLN A 51 -4.44 -17.96 19.00
C GLN A 51 -5.29 -18.71 20.06
N GLY A 52 -5.87 -18.01 21.04
CA GLY A 52 -6.44 -18.64 22.24
C GLY A 52 -7.85 -18.18 22.61
N LYS A 53 -8.07 -16.88 22.87
CA LYS A 53 -9.37 -16.33 23.34
C LYS A 53 -9.43 -14.80 23.52
N GLY A 54 -8.58 -14.01 22.85
CA GLY A 54 -8.53 -12.56 23.05
C GLY A 54 -7.97 -11.77 21.88
N ILE A 55 -8.23 -10.46 21.86
CA ILE A 55 -7.68 -9.52 20.88
C ILE A 55 -6.34 -9.01 21.40
N TYR A 56 -5.26 -9.22 20.62
CA TYR A 56 -3.96 -8.65 20.92
C TYR A 56 -3.85 -7.26 20.30
N TYR A 57 -3.67 -6.25 21.15
CA TYR A 57 -3.43 -4.87 20.72
C TYR A 57 -1.92 -4.61 20.67
N TYR A 58 -1.45 -4.02 19.57
CA TYR A 58 -0.06 -3.65 19.39
C TYR A 58 0.06 -2.22 18.87
N THR A 59 1.19 -1.60 19.14
CA THR A 59 1.49 -0.26 18.61
C THR A 59 2.02 -0.39 17.19
N ILE A 60 1.55 0.48 16.32
CA ILE A 60 2.06 0.69 14.97
C ILE A 60 2.74 2.05 14.97
N HIS A 61 4.02 2.04 14.60
CA HIS A 61 4.84 3.23 14.42
C HIS A 61 4.63 3.76 13.01
N ASN A 62 4.31 5.05 12.90
CA ASN A 62 4.10 5.69 11.61
C ASN A 62 4.94 6.96 11.51
N TYR A 63 5.54 7.16 10.35
CA TYR A 63 6.13 8.42 9.95
C TYR A 63 5.41 8.94 8.72
N ARG A 64 5.25 10.26 8.64
CA ARG A 64 4.86 10.96 7.41
C ARG A 64 5.76 12.16 7.18
N GLY A 65 6.01 12.48 5.92
CA GLY A 65 6.78 13.67 5.58
C GLY A 65 6.60 14.05 4.12
N ARG A 66 6.80 15.32 3.81
CA ARG A 66 6.73 15.84 2.45
C ARG A 66 8.06 15.65 1.75
N VAL A 67 8.04 15.08 0.55
CA VAL A 67 9.26 14.89 -0.25
C VAL A 67 9.71 16.20 -0.90
N MET A 68 11.02 16.37 -1.03
CA MET A 68 11.63 17.54 -1.63
C MET A 68 12.92 17.18 -2.37
N THR A 69 13.22 17.91 -3.43
CA THR A 69 14.53 17.88 -4.09
C THR A 69 15.30 19.15 -3.74
N VAL A 70 16.42 19.00 -3.05
CA VAL A 70 17.33 20.09 -2.67
C VAL A 70 18.63 19.96 -3.43
N ALA A 71 19.06 21.03 -4.06
CA ALA A 71 20.36 21.06 -4.72
C ALA A 71 21.16 22.31 -4.36
N LYS A 72 22.44 22.08 -4.11
CA LYS A 72 23.44 23.12 -3.91
C LYS A 72 24.25 23.29 -5.18
N ARG A 73 24.32 24.53 -5.68
CA ARG A 73 25.15 24.86 -6.85
C ARG A 73 26.62 24.73 -6.48
N HIS A 74 27.37 23.94 -7.24
CA HIS A 74 28.82 23.80 -7.09
C HIS A 74 29.52 24.60 -8.19
N SER A 75 30.63 25.27 -7.87
CA SER A 75 31.37 26.12 -8.82
C SER A 75 31.98 25.36 -10.00
N ARG A 76 32.21 24.05 -9.83
CA ARG A 76 32.74 23.12 -10.85
C ARG A 76 31.72 22.08 -11.32
N GLY A 77 30.46 22.17 -10.89
CA GLY A 77 29.43 21.19 -11.23
C GLY A 77 28.81 21.47 -12.61
N THR A 78 28.54 20.42 -13.37
CA THR A 78 27.87 20.50 -14.68
C THR A 78 26.34 20.38 -14.59
N TYR A 79 25.80 19.97 -13.43
CA TYR A 79 24.36 19.82 -13.21
C TYR A 79 23.63 21.15 -13.27
N ARG A 80 22.57 21.19 -14.08
CA ARG A 80 21.66 22.34 -14.22
C ARG A 80 20.47 22.20 -13.29
N ALA A 81 19.82 23.34 -13.05
CA ALA A 81 18.56 23.41 -12.30
C ALA A 81 17.48 22.49 -12.90
N ASP A 82 17.45 22.39 -14.23
CA ASP A 82 16.45 21.62 -14.97
C ASP A 82 16.60 20.11 -14.76
N ASP A 83 17.83 19.63 -14.51
CA ASP A 83 18.12 18.21 -14.28
C ASP A 83 17.50 17.68 -12.97
N LEU A 84 17.15 18.59 -12.07
CA LEU A 84 16.63 18.27 -10.74
C LEU A 84 15.10 18.36 -10.69
N GLN A 85 14.47 18.85 -11.75
CA GLN A 85 13.02 18.95 -11.86
C GLN A 85 12.38 17.58 -12.13
N GLY A 86 11.06 17.52 -11.98
CA GLY A 86 10.27 16.37 -12.37
C GLY A 86 10.02 15.37 -11.26
N LEU A 87 10.25 15.76 -10.00
CA LEU A 87 9.91 14.94 -8.82
C LEU A 87 8.43 14.52 -8.86
N ASN A 88 7.54 15.48 -9.12
CA ASN A 88 6.09 15.23 -9.20
C ASN A 88 5.72 14.31 -10.38
N GLN A 89 6.43 14.41 -11.52
CA GLN A 89 6.17 13.54 -12.67
C GLN A 89 6.59 12.10 -12.38
N ARG A 90 7.79 11.91 -11.79
CA ARG A 90 8.27 10.59 -11.36
C ARG A 90 7.32 9.95 -10.33
N ALA A 91 6.86 10.73 -9.35
CA ALA A 91 5.87 10.27 -8.36
C ALA A 91 4.57 9.80 -9.03
N ASN A 92 4.05 10.58 -9.98
CA ASN A 92 2.86 10.21 -10.74
C ASN A 92 3.06 8.94 -11.57
N THR A 93 4.17 8.81 -12.28
CA THR A 93 4.48 7.60 -13.07
C THR A 93 4.55 6.37 -12.17
N LEU A 94 5.18 6.47 -10.99
CA LEU A 94 5.25 5.37 -10.02
C LEU A 94 3.84 4.99 -9.53
N LYS A 95 3.00 5.98 -9.19
CA LYS A 95 1.59 5.76 -8.82
C LYS A 95 0.82 5.03 -9.93
N HIS A 96 0.93 5.49 -11.17
CA HIS A 96 0.25 4.85 -12.30
C HIS A 96 0.72 3.41 -12.50
N ALA A 97 2.03 3.16 -12.43
CA ALA A 97 2.57 1.80 -12.54
C ALA A 97 2.05 0.86 -11.44
N MET A 98 1.91 1.36 -10.20
CA MET A 98 1.32 0.58 -9.11
C MET A 98 -0.18 0.33 -9.33
N LEU A 99 -0.94 1.34 -9.75
CA LEU A 99 -2.37 1.20 -10.05
C LEU A 99 -2.64 0.22 -11.20
N GLU A 100 -1.80 0.25 -12.24
CA GLU A 100 -1.88 -0.69 -13.36
C GLU A 100 -1.61 -2.13 -12.92
N LYS A 101 -0.59 -2.36 -12.08
CA LYS A 101 -0.31 -3.68 -11.50
C LYS A 101 -1.50 -4.17 -10.66
N THR A 102 -2.12 -3.30 -9.87
CA THR A 102 -3.32 -3.64 -9.09
C THR A 102 -4.51 -3.95 -9.99
N ALA A 103 -4.75 -3.17 -11.06
CA ALA A 103 -5.82 -3.41 -12.01
C ALA A 103 -5.62 -4.73 -12.77
N GLN A 104 -4.38 -5.06 -13.16
CA GLN A 104 -4.06 -6.33 -13.79
C GLN A 104 -4.29 -7.51 -12.83
N SER A 105 -3.91 -7.37 -11.57
CA SER A 105 -4.18 -8.39 -10.54
C SER A 105 -5.69 -8.62 -10.35
N LYS A 106 -6.48 -7.54 -10.26
CA LYS A 106 -7.95 -7.63 -10.18
C LYS A 106 -8.57 -8.31 -11.40
N LYS A 107 -8.09 -7.99 -12.61
CA LYS A 107 -8.56 -8.65 -13.85
C LYS A 107 -8.27 -10.14 -13.86
N LYS A 108 -7.05 -10.55 -13.47
CA LYS A 108 -6.70 -11.97 -13.33
C LYS A 108 -7.57 -12.67 -12.27
N ARG A 109 -7.80 -12.04 -11.13
CA ARG A 109 -8.70 -12.55 -10.08
C ARG A 109 -10.12 -12.77 -10.61
N ASN A 110 -10.69 -11.78 -11.29
CA ASN A 110 -12.04 -11.89 -11.85
C ASN A 110 -12.13 -12.98 -12.92
N ALA A 111 -11.08 -13.16 -13.74
CA ALA A 111 -11.03 -14.24 -14.72
C ALA A 111 -10.98 -15.63 -14.06
N ILE A 112 -10.20 -15.79 -12.97
CA ILE A 112 -10.15 -17.03 -12.19
C ILE A 112 -11.53 -17.32 -11.57
N TRP A 113 -12.19 -16.31 -10.99
CA TRP A 113 -13.54 -16.47 -10.44
C TRP A 113 -14.58 -16.86 -11.50
N LEU A 114 -14.50 -16.28 -12.70
CA LEU A 114 -15.38 -16.67 -13.81
C LEU A 114 -15.15 -18.12 -14.24
N ALA A 115 -13.90 -18.57 -14.32
CA ALA A 115 -13.58 -19.96 -14.66
C ALA A 115 -14.07 -20.95 -13.59
N VAL A 116 -13.93 -20.59 -12.31
CA VAL A 116 -14.48 -21.33 -11.17
C VAL A 116 -16.01 -21.47 -11.27
N LEU A 117 -16.72 -20.37 -11.50
CA LEU A 117 -18.19 -20.36 -11.58
C LEU A 117 -18.68 -21.19 -12.77
N ALA A 118 -17.99 -21.09 -13.91
CA ALA A 118 -18.29 -21.91 -15.09
C ALA A 118 -18.04 -23.41 -14.83
N GLY A 119 -16.95 -23.77 -14.15
CA GLY A 119 -16.65 -25.15 -13.76
C GLY A 119 -17.67 -25.74 -12.79
N LEU A 120 -18.12 -24.96 -11.79
CA LEU A 120 -19.18 -25.35 -10.86
C LEU A 120 -20.53 -25.52 -11.57
N GLY A 121 -20.88 -24.62 -12.49
CA GLY A 121 -22.09 -24.73 -13.31
C GLY A 121 -22.09 -25.97 -14.22
N GLY A 122 -20.93 -26.34 -14.78
CA GLY A 122 -20.78 -27.56 -15.59
C GLY A 122 -20.82 -28.86 -14.78
N CYS A 123 -20.35 -28.85 -13.53
CA CYS A 123 -20.32 -30.03 -12.65
C CYS A 123 -21.70 -30.39 -12.05
N TRP A 124 -22.69 -29.49 -12.10
CA TRP A 124 -24.04 -29.76 -11.58
C TRP A 124 -24.83 -30.79 -12.38
N VAL A 125 -24.43 -31.10 -13.62
CA VAL A 125 -25.23 -31.93 -14.54
C VAL A 125 -24.85 -33.42 -14.49
N SER A 126 -23.72 -33.80 -13.88
CA SER A 126 -23.15 -35.14 -14.09
C SER A 126 -22.56 -35.87 -12.87
N LEU A 127 -22.51 -35.26 -11.68
CA LEU A 127 -21.89 -35.89 -10.50
C LEU A 127 -22.92 -36.38 -9.46
N PRO A 128 -22.78 -37.61 -8.92
CA PRO A 128 -23.61 -38.09 -7.82
C PRO A 128 -23.38 -37.26 -6.54
N PHE A 129 -24.46 -37.02 -5.78
CA PHE A 129 -24.55 -36.12 -4.62
C PHE A 129 -23.40 -36.25 -3.60
N LEU A 130 -22.81 -37.45 -3.47
CA LEU A 130 -21.69 -37.74 -2.57
C LEU A 130 -20.39 -36.99 -2.92
N TYR A 131 -20.09 -36.78 -4.21
CA TYR A 131 -18.89 -36.04 -4.64
C TYR A 131 -19.02 -34.53 -4.39
N LEU A 132 -20.26 -34.01 -4.45
CA LEU A 132 -20.57 -32.62 -4.17
C LEU A 132 -20.23 -32.27 -2.71
N CYS A 133 -20.52 -33.18 -1.77
CA CYS A 133 -20.24 -33.00 -0.35
C CYS A 133 -18.75 -32.94 0.01
N LEU A 134 -17.85 -33.52 -0.80
CA LEU A 134 -16.40 -33.48 -0.59
C LEU A 134 -15.75 -32.27 -1.26
N LEU A 135 -16.22 -31.88 -2.45
CA LEU A 135 -15.65 -30.76 -3.21
C LEU A 135 -16.05 -29.40 -2.63
N VAL A 136 -17.29 -29.23 -2.16
CA VAL A 136 -17.77 -27.95 -1.60
C VAL A 136 -16.96 -27.45 -0.40
N PRO A 137 -16.64 -28.27 0.63
CA PRO A 137 -15.83 -27.81 1.76
C PRO A 137 -14.36 -27.56 1.37
N ALA A 138 -13.78 -28.37 0.48
CA ALA A 138 -12.44 -28.13 -0.06
C ALA A 138 -12.37 -26.83 -0.89
N PHE A 139 -13.46 -26.49 -1.57
CA PHE A 139 -13.58 -25.24 -2.30
C PHE A 139 -13.69 -24.04 -1.34
N LEU A 140 -14.54 -24.17 -0.31
CA LEU A 140 -14.70 -23.15 0.74
C LEU A 140 -13.39 -22.83 1.47
N THR A 141 -12.56 -23.82 1.77
CA THR A 141 -11.26 -23.58 2.42
C THR A 141 -10.30 -22.81 1.51
N VAL A 142 -10.23 -23.16 0.23
CA VAL A 142 -9.42 -22.43 -0.76
C VAL A 142 -9.94 -21.01 -0.95
N LEU A 143 -11.26 -20.81 -0.97
CA LEU A 143 -11.88 -19.48 -1.06
C LEU A 143 -11.57 -18.59 0.16
N ILE A 144 -11.59 -19.15 1.37
CA ILE A 144 -11.27 -18.42 2.60
C ILE A 144 -9.79 -17.99 2.60
N ILE A 145 -8.89 -18.90 2.19
CA ILE A 145 -7.45 -18.65 2.14
C ILE A 145 -7.11 -17.58 1.10
N PHE A 146 -7.71 -17.62 -0.10
CA PHE A 146 -7.47 -16.62 -1.14
C PHE A 146 -8.21 -15.30 -0.90
N GLY A 147 -9.41 -15.33 -0.32
CA GLY A 147 -10.21 -14.15 0.00
C GLY A 147 -9.56 -13.23 1.02
N CYS A 148 -8.84 -13.79 1.99
CA CYS A 148 -8.13 -13.00 3.01
C CYS A 148 -6.78 -12.42 2.53
N SER A 149 -6.25 -12.85 1.38
CA SER A 149 -4.83 -12.64 1.09
C SER A 149 -4.47 -11.27 0.50
N GLN A 150 -5.36 -10.52 -0.17
CA GLN A 150 -4.89 -9.41 -1.03
C GLN A 150 -5.84 -8.21 -1.13
N ASP A 151 -6.18 -7.60 0.01
CA ASP A 151 -6.75 -6.25 0.04
C ASP A 151 -5.62 -5.20 0.07
N PHE A 152 -4.95 -5.01 -1.08
CA PHE A 152 -3.90 -4.01 -1.25
C PHE A 152 -4.44 -2.56 -1.36
N ASP A 153 -5.76 -2.38 -1.55
CA ASP A 153 -6.37 -1.07 -1.77
C ASP A 153 -6.62 -0.27 -0.47
N SER A 154 -6.74 -0.96 0.67
CA SER A 154 -7.04 -0.34 1.96
C SER A 154 -6.03 0.75 2.38
N CYS A 155 -4.75 0.58 2.03
CA CYS A 155 -3.71 1.55 2.38
C CYS A 155 -3.67 2.78 1.46
N TYR A 156 -4.23 2.70 0.25
CA TYR A 156 -4.08 3.75 -0.77
C TYR A 156 -5.29 4.68 -0.88
N ASN A 157 -6.47 4.21 -0.47
CA ASN A 157 -7.72 4.95 -0.61
C ASN A 157 -8.11 5.74 0.65
N ARG A 158 -7.14 6.12 1.51
CA ARG A 158 -7.43 7.08 2.57
C ARG A 158 -7.61 8.46 1.94
N PRO A 159 -8.79 9.10 2.09
CA PRO A 159 -8.92 10.51 1.73
C PRO A 159 -7.85 11.30 2.51
N ASN A 160 -7.22 12.26 1.82
CA ASN A 160 -6.39 13.29 2.43
C ASN A 160 -7.25 14.06 3.42
N HIS A 161 -7.38 13.58 4.65
CA HIS A 161 -7.87 14.37 5.76
C HIS A 161 -6.74 15.33 6.13
N SER A 162 -6.77 16.50 5.51
CA SER A 162 -6.23 17.71 6.12
C SER A 162 -6.77 17.78 7.55
N PRO A 163 -5.93 17.89 8.59
CA PRO A 163 -6.44 18.14 9.92
C PRO A 163 -7.13 19.52 9.90
N LEU A 164 -8.46 19.47 10.03
CA LEU A 164 -9.29 20.63 10.30
C LEU A 164 -8.79 21.22 11.62
N ASN A 165 -8.39 22.49 11.60
CA ASN A 165 -8.11 23.27 12.80
C ASN A 165 -9.31 23.18 13.76
N SER A 166 -9.10 22.62 14.94
CA SER A 166 -9.99 22.80 16.09
C SER A 166 -9.13 22.96 17.33
N HIS A 167 -9.10 24.19 17.86
CA HIS A 167 -8.76 24.68 19.20
C HIS A 167 -8.46 26.18 18.96
N THR A 168 -9.32 27.19 19.13
CA THR A 168 -10.35 27.45 20.16
C THR A 168 -9.94 26.97 21.54
N THR A 169 -9.07 27.76 22.16
CA THR A 169 -9.38 28.50 23.40
C THR A 169 -8.50 29.73 23.48
#